data_AF-A0A448I4H1-F1
#
_entry.id   AF-A0A448I4H1-F1
#
_cell.length_a   1.000
_cell.length_b   1.000
_cell.length_c   1.000
_cell.angle_alpha   90.00
_cell.angle_beta   90.00
_cell.angle_gamma   90.00
#
_symmetry.space_group_name_H-M   'P 1'
#
loop_
_entity.id
_entity.type
_entity.pdbx_description
1 polymer ?
#
loop_
_entity_poly.entity_id
_entity_poly.type
_entity_poly.pdbx_seq_one_letter_code
_entity_poly.pdbx_strand_id
1 'polypeptide(L)'
;MSTSASGAARDNAVLLGDRRAPSKGERQRRAILDCLPELLAARPIGELTVGEIAAAAGVRRSGFYFYFDSKYAPLAVITAEIWAELMNRAQFFTRADDESIHDFIGRTADIALELWHDNEGVLMASVQAVPLDEQLAQLWDEWILRLADVIADQLIKDQEQGVAHPVSADVRGLITMLLEMTMHIFYLDRLRQNDSQRTRKSREMVQAIWLASGWGISTPSPG
;
A
#
# COMPACT_ATOMS: atom_id res chain seq x y z
N MET A 1 20.67 -22.07 23.13
CA MET A 1 19.71 -21.62 24.16
C MET A 1 18.64 -20.82 23.44
N SER A 2 17.43 -21.35 23.47
CA SER A 2 16.25 -20.90 22.73
C SER A 2 15.49 -19.81 23.48
N THR A 3 14.91 -18.86 22.74
CA THR A 3 13.65 -18.13 23.02
C THR A 3 13.38 -17.25 21.80
N SER A 4 12.60 -17.68 20.79
CA SER A 4 11.13 -17.77 20.67
C SER A 4 10.40 -16.41 20.63
N ALA A 5 10.00 -16.07 19.39
CA ALA A 5 8.85 -15.31 18.91
C ALA A 5 7.97 -14.50 19.89
N SER A 6 7.66 -13.27 19.49
CA SER A 6 6.44 -12.56 19.89
C SER A 6 5.78 -12.01 18.62
N GLY A 7 4.77 -12.74 18.13
CA GLY A 7 3.85 -12.24 17.11
C GLY A 7 2.99 -11.14 17.71
N ALA A 8 3.03 -9.96 17.11
CA ALA A 8 2.12 -8.88 17.45
C ALA A 8 0.73 -9.26 16.91
N ALA A 9 -0.14 -9.69 17.81
CA ALA A 9 -1.56 -9.73 17.57
C ALA A 9 -2.01 -8.33 17.15
N ARG A 10 -2.62 -8.22 15.96
CA ARG A 10 -3.34 -7.03 15.52
C ARG A 10 -4.56 -6.89 16.44
N ASP A 11 -4.37 -6.19 17.55
CA ASP A 11 -5.42 -5.93 18.52
C ASP A 11 -6.49 -5.05 17.89
N ASN A 12 -7.64 -5.70 17.73
CA ASN A 12 -8.90 -5.16 17.27
C ASN A 12 -9.25 -3.94 18.15
N ALA A 13 -9.17 -2.74 17.59
CA ALA A 13 -9.53 -1.51 18.29
C ALA A 13 -11.03 -1.53 18.62
N VAL A 14 -11.35 -2.04 19.81
CA VAL A 14 -12.69 -1.99 20.40
C VAL A 14 -13.02 -0.53 20.67
N LEU A 15 -13.85 0.06 19.80
CA LEU A 15 -14.49 1.34 20.06
C LEU A 15 -15.27 1.23 21.38
N LEU A 16 -14.81 1.97 22.40
CA LEU A 16 -15.46 2.09 23.71
C LEU A 16 -16.90 2.59 23.54
N GLY A 17 -17.87 1.66 23.48
CA GLY A 17 -19.29 1.99 23.46
C GLY A 17 -20.19 0.99 22.75
N ASP A 18 -19.69 0.25 21.75
CA ASP A 18 -20.48 -0.78 21.07
C ASP A 18 -20.27 -2.15 21.72
N ARG A 19 -21.24 -2.60 22.52
CA ARG A 19 -21.26 -3.91 23.17
C ARG A 19 -22.01 -4.97 22.38
N ARG A 20 -22.43 -4.71 21.13
CA ARG A 20 -23.11 -5.74 20.33
C ARG A 20 -22.08 -6.73 19.80
N ALA A 21 -22.26 -8.00 20.17
CA ALA A 21 -21.53 -9.09 19.54
C ALA A 21 -21.79 -9.05 18.01
N PRO A 22 -20.77 -9.25 17.16
CA PRO A 22 -20.95 -9.21 15.71
C PRO A 22 -22.05 -10.19 15.29
N SER A 23 -22.88 -9.81 14.32
CA SER A 23 -23.91 -10.72 13.81
C SER A 23 -23.27 -11.98 13.20
N LYS A 24 -24.04 -13.07 13.04
CA LYS A 24 -23.54 -14.25 12.33
C LYS A 24 -23.02 -13.89 10.92
N GLY A 25 -23.72 -12.97 10.25
CA GLY A 25 -23.33 -12.53 8.91
C GLY A 25 -22.02 -11.74 8.92
N GLU A 26 -21.84 -10.85 9.90
CA GLU A 26 -20.61 -10.07 10.03
C GLU A 26 -19.40 -10.97 10.30
N ARG A 27 -19.56 -11.99 11.15
CA ARG A 27 -18.49 -12.97 11.39
C ARG A 27 -18.13 -13.75 10.12
N GLN A 28 -19.11 -14.10 9.28
CA GLN A 28 -18.84 -14.80 8.02
C GLN A 28 -18.16 -13.91 6.99
N ARG A 29 -18.61 -12.65 6.86
CA ARG A 29 -17.97 -11.67 5.99
C ARG A 29 -16.52 -11.43 6.42
N ARG A 30 -16.29 -11.21 7.71
CA ARG A 30 -14.94 -11.00 8.26
C ARG A 30 -14.06 -12.25 8.10
N ALA A 31 -14.59 -13.46 8.30
CA ALA A 31 -13.85 -14.70 8.05
C ALA A 31 -13.34 -14.83 6.60
N ILE A 32 -14.13 -14.38 5.60
CA ILE A 32 -13.69 -14.33 4.20
C ILE A 32 -12.55 -13.34 4.01
N LEU A 33 -12.63 -12.16 4.63
CA LEU A 33 -11.59 -11.13 4.56
C LEU A 33 -10.31 -11.58 5.26
N ASP A 34 -10.41 -12.25 6.41
CA ASP A 34 -9.27 -12.68 7.22
C ASP A 34 -8.52 -13.86 6.60
N CYS A 35 -9.20 -14.79 5.93
CA CYS A 35 -8.52 -15.94 5.33
C CYS A 35 -7.83 -15.61 4.00
N LEU A 36 -8.25 -14.55 3.30
CA LEU A 36 -7.75 -14.26 1.96
C LEU A 36 -6.25 -13.89 1.94
N PRO A 37 -5.72 -13.04 2.84
CA PRO A 37 -4.28 -12.76 2.91
C PRO A 37 -3.42 -14.02 3.09
N GLU A 38 -3.88 -14.98 3.89
CA GLU A 38 -3.17 -16.25 4.11
C GLU A 38 -3.11 -17.09 2.81
N LEU A 39 -4.21 -17.12 2.04
CA LEU A 39 -4.24 -17.80 0.75
C LEU A 39 -3.32 -17.11 -0.28
N LEU A 40 -3.28 -15.78 -0.27
CA LEU A 40 -2.48 -14.97 -1.19
C LEU A 40 -0.98 -15.04 -0.88
N ALA A 41 -0.60 -15.33 0.37
CA ALA A 41 0.79 -15.65 0.72
C ALA A 41 1.27 -16.96 0.08
N ALA A 42 0.35 -17.88 -0.26
CA ALA A 42 0.69 -19.18 -0.82
C ALA A 42 0.60 -19.23 -2.36
N ARG A 43 -0.42 -18.61 -2.97
CA ARG A 43 -0.67 -18.67 -4.41
C ARG A 43 -1.27 -17.37 -4.97
N PRO A 44 -1.00 -17.02 -6.25
CA PRO A 44 -1.59 -15.87 -6.90
C PRO A 44 -3.12 -15.92 -6.92
N ILE A 45 -3.78 -14.75 -6.81
CA ILE A 45 -5.25 -14.64 -6.87
C ILE A 45 -5.85 -15.26 -8.14
N GLY A 46 -5.11 -15.24 -9.26
CA GLY A 46 -5.52 -15.87 -10.52
C GLY A 46 -5.82 -17.36 -10.39
N GLU A 47 -5.07 -18.07 -9.55
CA GLU A 47 -5.19 -19.52 -9.33
C GLU A 47 -6.26 -19.89 -8.29
N LEU A 48 -6.70 -18.93 -7.46
CA LEU A 48 -7.71 -19.16 -6.45
C LEU A 48 -9.12 -19.21 -7.06
N THR A 49 -9.93 -20.14 -6.59
CA THR A 49 -11.36 -20.22 -6.88
C THR A 49 -12.19 -19.69 -5.72
N VAL A 50 -13.41 -19.21 -6.01
CA VAL A 50 -14.38 -18.83 -4.95
C VAL A 50 -14.68 -20.00 -4.01
N GLY A 51 -14.64 -21.24 -4.52
CA GLY A 51 -14.84 -22.43 -3.70
C GLY A 51 -13.75 -22.63 -2.65
N GLU A 52 -12.49 -22.44 -3.02
CA GLU A 52 -11.35 -22.52 -2.09
C GLU A 52 -11.39 -21.41 -1.05
N ILE A 53 -11.67 -20.16 -1.46
CA ILE A 53 -11.79 -19.02 -0.53
C ILE A 53 -12.93 -19.27 0.46
N ALA A 54 -14.10 -19.70 -0.02
CA ALA A 54 -15.25 -20.02 0.83
C ALA A 54 -14.93 -21.15 1.82
N ALA A 55 -14.25 -22.21 1.35
CA ALA A 55 -13.85 -23.33 2.19
C ALA A 55 -12.87 -22.91 3.29
N ALA A 56 -11.86 -22.09 2.97
CA ALA A 56 -10.91 -21.55 3.95
C ALA A 56 -11.60 -20.69 5.02
N ALA A 57 -12.60 -19.90 4.63
CA ALA A 57 -13.43 -19.10 5.54
C ALA A 57 -14.47 -19.92 6.34
N GLY A 58 -14.58 -21.23 6.12
CA GLY A 58 -15.59 -22.07 6.79
C GLY A 58 -17.03 -21.75 6.36
N VAL A 59 -17.22 -21.19 5.15
CA VAL A 59 -18.53 -20.86 4.59
C VAL A 59 -18.84 -21.70 3.35
N ARG A 60 -20.13 -21.83 3.02
CA ARG A 60 -20.53 -22.47 1.76
C ARG A 60 -20.28 -21.51 0.60
N ARG A 61 -19.97 -22.04 -0.59
CA ARG A 61 -19.82 -21.23 -1.82
C ARG A 61 -21.02 -20.32 -2.10
N SER A 62 -22.25 -20.79 -1.90
CA SER A 62 -23.44 -19.93 -2.04
C SER A 62 -23.51 -18.82 -0.99
N GLY A 63 -22.95 -19.05 0.21
CA GLY A 63 -22.82 -18.03 1.26
C GLY A 63 -21.76 -16.98 0.95
N PHE A 64 -20.72 -17.32 0.19
CA PHE A 64 -19.76 -16.32 -0.30
C PHE A 64 -20.44 -15.29 -1.19
N TYR A 65 -21.24 -15.75 -2.17
CA TYR A 65 -21.94 -14.88 -3.12
C TYR A 65 -23.04 -14.00 -2.48
N PHE A 66 -23.38 -14.25 -1.22
CA PHE A 66 -24.23 -13.35 -0.46
C PHE A 66 -23.48 -12.06 -0.04
N TYR A 67 -22.14 -12.12 0.10
CA TYR A 67 -21.31 -11.00 0.54
C TYR A 67 -20.48 -10.37 -0.59
N PHE A 68 -20.03 -11.19 -1.55
CA PHE A 68 -19.10 -10.78 -2.59
C PHE A 68 -19.50 -11.37 -3.94
N ASP A 69 -19.58 -10.54 -4.97
CA ASP A 69 -19.98 -10.91 -6.33
C ASP A 69 -18.85 -11.61 -7.12
N SER A 70 -17.60 -11.33 -6.78
CA SER A 70 -16.41 -11.90 -7.40
C SER A 70 -15.36 -12.33 -6.37
N LYS A 71 -14.33 -13.07 -6.82
CA LYS A 71 -13.16 -13.36 -5.97
C LYS A 71 -12.27 -12.13 -5.72
N TYR A 72 -12.45 -11.07 -6.52
CA TYR A 72 -11.69 -9.82 -6.42
C TYR A 72 -12.36 -8.82 -5.47
N ALA A 73 -13.68 -8.88 -5.28
CA ALA A 73 -14.39 -8.00 -4.35
C ALA A 73 -13.86 -8.04 -2.89
N PRO A 74 -13.56 -9.20 -2.27
CA PRO A 74 -12.92 -9.20 -0.94
C PRO A 74 -11.49 -8.64 -1.00
N LEU A 75 -10.76 -8.84 -2.10
CA LEU A 75 -9.44 -8.23 -2.31
C LEU A 75 -9.52 -6.71 -2.37
N ALA A 76 -10.51 -6.15 -3.06
CA ALA A 76 -10.77 -4.71 -3.12
C ALA A 76 -11.07 -4.13 -1.73
N VAL A 77 -11.87 -4.83 -0.91
CA VAL A 77 -12.14 -4.42 0.46
C VAL A 77 -10.87 -4.37 1.31
N ILE A 78 -10.05 -5.42 1.30
CA ILE A 78 -8.81 -5.45 2.10
C ILE A 78 -7.83 -4.38 1.60
N THR A 79 -7.73 -4.21 0.28
CA THR A 79 -6.90 -3.16 -0.32
C THR A 79 -7.33 -1.77 0.13
N ALA A 80 -8.63 -1.50 0.14
CA ALA A 80 -9.19 -0.25 0.64
C ALA A 80 -8.92 -0.05 2.14
N GLU A 81 -8.99 -1.10 2.96
CA GLU A 81 -8.64 -1.04 4.39
C GLU A 81 -7.17 -0.64 4.60
N ILE A 82 -6.23 -1.25 3.85
CA ILE A 82 -4.79 -0.93 3.89
C ILE A 82 -4.56 0.54 3.49
N TRP A 83 -5.21 0.99 2.40
CA TRP A 83 -5.07 2.37 1.94
C TRP A 83 -5.69 3.39 2.89
N ALA A 84 -6.82 3.07 3.50
CA ALA A 84 -7.43 3.91 4.52
C ALA A 84 -6.51 4.05 5.74
N GLU A 85 -5.83 2.98 6.16
CA GLU A 85 -4.84 3.05 7.23
C GLU A 85 -3.68 3.98 6.88
N LEU A 86 -3.15 3.88 5.66
CA LEU A 86 -2.09 4.78 5.18
C LEU A 86 -2.57 6.25 5.18
N MET A 87 -3.78 6.51 4.68
CA MET A 87 -4.35 7.86 4.61
C MET A 87 -4.70 8.44 5.98
N ASN A 88 -5.11 7.62 6.94
CA ASN A 88 -5.28 8.06 8.33
C ASN A 88 -3.95 8.51 8.96
N ARG A 89 -2.83 8.11 8.37
CA ARG A 89 -1.48 8.51 8.77
C ARG A 89 -0.90 9.57 7.81
N ALA A 90 -1.75 10.35 7.13
CA ALA A 90 -1.37 11.36 6.13
C ALA A 90 -0.30 12.36 6.60
N GLN A 91 -0.21 12.64 7.90
CA GLN A 91 0.85 13.46 8.50
C GLN A 91 2.27 12.98 8.14
N PHE A 92 2.44 11.72 7.77
CA PHE A 92 3.74 11.20 7.34
C PHE A 92 4.22 11.81 6.03
N PHE A 93 3.30 12.18 5.14
CA PHE A 93 3.59 12.82 3.87
C PHE A 93 3.66 14.34 3.99
N THR A 94 3.62 14.87 5.22
CA THR A 94 3.90 16.26 5.54
C THR A 94 5.31 16.35 6.13
N ARG A 95 6.08 17.35 5.68
CA ARG A 95 7.42 17.65 6.18
C ARG A 95 7.32 18.56 7.39
N ALA A 96 8.00 18.22 8.48
CA ALA A 96 8.12 19.12 9.62
C ALA A 96 8.99 20.33 9.26
N ASP A 97 8.77 21.49 9.88
CA ASP A 97 9.44 22.72 9.47
C ASP A 97 10.98 22.66 9.68
N ASP A 98 11.45 21.88 10.66
CA ASP A 98 12.87 21.62 10.97
C ASP A 98 13.44 20.34 10.31
N GLU A 99 12.61 19.59 9.58
CA GLU A 99 13.01 18.36 8.90
C GLU A 99 13.66 18.66 7.54
N SER A 100 14.82 18.08 7.28
CA SER A 100 15.49 18.19 5.98
C SER A 100 14.70 17.42 4.91
N ILE A 101 14.79 17.86 3.65
CA ILE A 101 14.12 17.20 2.53
C ILE A 101 14.61 15.74 2.36
N HIS A 102 15.90 15.49 2.63
CA HIS A 102 16.46 14.14 2.61
C HIS A 102 15.83 13.24 3.67
N ASP A 103 15.67 13.75 4.90
CA ASP A 103 15.07 12.97 5.98
C ASP A 103 13.57 12.72 5.72
N PHE A 104 12.87 13.71 5.18
CA PHE A 104 11.47 13.59 4.77
C PHE A 104 11.26 12.49 3.71
N ILE A 105 12.04 12.52 2.63
CA ILE A 105 12.00 11.49 1.57
C ILE A 105 12.50 10.13 2.08
N GLY A 106 13.48 10.14 2.98
CA GLY A 106 13.97 8.96 3.70
C GLY A 106 12.84 8.23 4.41
N ARG A 107 12.23 8.93 5.37
CA ARG A 107 11.17 8.45 6.26
C ARG A 107 9.90 8.05 5.51
N THR A 108 9.46 8.83 4.53
CA THR A 108 8.26 8.49 3.73
C THR A 108 8.47 7.22 2.91
N ALA A 109 9.67 7.03 2.34
CA ALA A 109 9.99 5.80 1.62
C ALA A 109 10.08 4.57 2.55
N ASP A 110 10.59 4.72 3.78
CA ASP A 110 10.58 3.62 4.77
C ASP A 110 9.15 3.19 5.11
N ILE A 111 8.27 4.15 5.38
CA ILE A 111 6.86 3.89 5.71
C ILE A 111 6.15 3.18 4.54
N ALA A 112 6.39 3.62 3.30
CA ALA A 112 5.82 2.97 2.12
C ALA A 112 6.32 1.53 1.94
N LEU A 113 7.61 1.27 2.22
CA LEU A 113 8.19 -0.07 2.16
C LEU A 113 7.69 -1.00 3.26
N GLU A 114 7.53 -0.49 4.48
CA GLU A 114 6.97 -1.23 5.61
C GLU A 114 5.52 -1.64 5.31
N LEU A 115 4.69 -0.69 4.85
CA LEU A 115 3.30 -0.98 4.45
C LEU A 115 3.24 -2.05 3.36
N TRP A 116 4.12 -1.94 2.35
CA TRP A 116 4.21 -2.91 1.27
C TRP A 116 4.63 -4.28 1.76
N HIS A 117 5.59 -4.34 2.70
CA HIS A 117 6.07 -5.59 3.27
C HIS A 117 5.01 -6.29 4.11
N ASP A 118 4.34 -5.54 4.99
CA ASP A 118 3.31 -6.07 5.90
C ASP A 118 2.06 -6.60 5.17
N ASN A 119 1.87 -6.23 3.90
CA ASN A 119 0.70 -6.54 3.11
C ASN A 119 1.04 -7.13 1.72
N GLU A 120 2.23 -7.72 1.56
CA GLU A 120 2.78 -8.05 0.24
C GLU A 120 1.86 -8.91 -0.63
N GLY A 121 1.28 -9.99 -0.06
CA GLY A 121 0.44 -10.91 -0.82
C GLY A 121 -0.84 -10.24 -1.32
N VAL A 122 -1.42 -9.36 -0.51
CA VAL A 122 -2.61 -8.57 -0.86
C VAL A 122 -2.25 -7.57 -1.96
N LEU A 123 -1.23 -6.74 -1.75
CA LEU A 123 -0.88 -5.68 -2.69
C LEU A 123 -0.39 -6.22 -4.04
N MET A 124 0.36 -7.32 -4.04
CA MET A 124 0.74 -8.03 -5.27
C MET A 124 -0.49 -8.53 -6.03
N ALA A 125 -1.44 -9.16 -5.32
CA ALA A 125 -2.67 -9.64 -5.92
C ALA A 125 -3.51 -8.49 -6.48
N SER A 126 -3.57 -7.35 -5.77
CA SER A 126 -4.32 -6.18 -6.21
C SER A 126 -3.75 -5.61 -7.50
N VAL A 127 -2.43 -5.39 -7.59
CA VAL A 127 -1.77 -4.91 -8.82
C VAL A 127 -2.03 -5.86 -9.99
N GLN A 128 -1.96 -7.17 -9.77
CA GLN A 128 -2.22 -8.17 -10.82
C GLN A 128 -3.68 -8.21 -11.27
N ALA A 129 -4.61 -7.84 -10.38
CA ALA A 129 -6.04 -7.88 -10.64
C ALA A 129 -6.62 -6.55 -11.18
N VAL A 130 -5.88 -5.44 -11.14
CA VAL A 130 -6.26 -4.17 -11.78
C VAL A 130 -6.79 -4.34 -13.22
N PRO A 131 -6.09 -5.04 -14.14
CA PRO A 131 -6.60 -5.21 -15.51
C PRO A 131 -7.77 -6.20 -15.64
N LEU A 132 -8.15 -6.88 -14.55
CA LEU A 132 -9.13 -7.97 -14.54
C LEU A 132 -10.45 -7.59 -13.85
N ASP A 133 -10.47 -6.49 -13.09
CA ASP A 133 -11.59 -6.08 -12.26
C ASP A 133 -11.71 -4.55 -12.19
N GLU A 134 -12.86 -4.02 -12.64
CA GLU A 134 -13.09 -2.58 -12.74
C GLU A 134 -13.13 -1.90 -11.36
N GLN A 135 -13.56 -2.60 -10.31
CA GLN A 135 -13.60 -2.03 -8.95
C GLN A 135 -12.19 -1.82 -8.42
N LEU A 136 -11.29 -2.78 -8.65
CA LEU A 136 -9.87 -2.63 -8.30
C LEU A 136 -9.18 -1.55 -9.12
N ALA A 137 -9.48 -1.43 -10.42
CA ALA A 137 -8.95 -0.36 -11.26
C ALA A 137 -9.36 1.03 -10.75
N GLN A 138 -10.65 1.21 -10.44
CA GLN A 138 -11.16 2.46 -9.88
C GLN A 138 -10.55 2.77 -8.50
N LEU A 139 -10.41 1.75 -7.64
CA LEU A 139 -9.79 1.91 -6.33
C LEU A 139 -8.32 2.34 -6.45
N TRP A 140 -7.59 1.77 -7.40
CA TRP A 140 -6.20 2.15 -7.67
C TRP A 140 -6.08 3.61 -8.11
N ASP A 141 -6.88 4.01 -9.11
CA ASP A 141 -6.89 5.38 -9.64
C ASP A 141 -7.29 6.41 -8.56
N GLU A 142 -8.30 6.09 -7.74
CA GLU A 142 -8.73 6.97 -6.66
C GLU A 142 -7.63 7.14 -5.60
N TRP A 143 -6.98 6.05 -5.22
CA TRP A 143 -5.95 6.08 -4.20
C TRP A 143 -4.68 6.79 -4.66
N ILE A 144 -4.19 6.48 -5.87
CA ILE A 144 -2.96 7.11 -6.40
C ILE A 144 -3.14 8.63 -6.49
N LEU A 145 -4.32 9.09 -6.92
CA LEU A 145 -4.63 10.52 -7.02
C LEU A 145 -4.73 11.18 -5.64
N ARG A 146 -5.36 10.53 -4.65
CA ARG A 146 -5.44 11.08 -3.29
C ARG A 146 -4.07 11.22 -2.64
N LEU A 147 -3.22 10.19 -2.76
CA LEU A 147 -1.87 10.28 -2.23
C LEU A 147 -1.03 11.32 -2.99
N ALA A 148 -1.24 11.43 -4.31
CA ALA A 148 -0.59 12.45 -5.11
C ALA A 148 -0.96 13.86 -4.65
N ASP A 149 -2.23 14.11 -4.31
CA ASP A 149 -2.69 15.40 -3.80
C ASP A 149 -1.96 15.77 -2.49
N VAL A 150 -1.85 14.85 -1.52
CA VAL A 150 -1.17 15.12 -0.24
C VAL A 150 0.30 15.48 -0.44
N ILE A 151 1.02 14.72 -1.29
CA ILE A 151 2.46 14.97 -1.52
C ILE A 151 2.67 16.20 -2.40
N ALA A 152 1.77 16.46 -3.35
CA ALA A 152 1.80 17.65 -4.19
C ALA A 152 1.64 18.92 -3.35
N ASP A 153 0.71 18.93 -2.39
CA ASP A 153 0.54 20.05 -1.45
C ASP A 153 1.83 20.33 -0.67
N GLN A 154 2.51 19.28 -0.19
CA GLN A 154 3.80 19.45 0.48
C GLN A 154 4.88 19.97 -0.46
N LEU A 155 4.94 19.50 -1.70
CA LEU A 155 5.93 19.97 -2.68
C LEU A 155 5.68 21.43 -3.08
N ILE A 156 4.42 21.84 -3.22
CA ILE A 156 4.03 23.23 -3.50
C ILE A 156 4.44 24.12 -2.33
N LYS A 157 4.20 23.71 -1.08
CA LYS A 157 4.67 24.43 0.12
C LYS A 157 6.19 24.63 0.09
N ASP A 158 6.94 23.58 -0.23
CA ASP A 158 8.40 23.65 -0.32
C ASP A 158 8.87 24.54 -1.50
N GLN A 159 8.12 24.57 -2.59
CA GLN A 159 8.38 25.44 -3.74
C GLN A 159 8.15 26.93 -3.39
N GLU A 160 7.07 27.25 -2.69
CA GLU A 160 6.76 28.61 -2.22
C GLU A 160 7.81 29.15 -1.24
N GLN A 161 8.41 28.24 -0.45
CA GLN A 161 9.53 28.56 0.45
C GLN A 161 10.88 28.67 -0.27
N GLY A 162 10.93 28.37 -1.58
CA GLY A 162 12.16 28.42 -2.38
C GLY A 162 13.13 27.27 -2.11
N VAL A 163 12.69 26.19 -1.45
CA VAL A 163 13.52 25.01 -1.14
C VAL A 163 13.26 23.82 -2.06
N ALA A 164 12.27 23.92 -2.96
CA ALA A 164 12.01 22.92 -4.01
C ALA A 164 11.96 23.55 -5.41
N HIS A 165 12.47 22.80 -6.38
CA HIS A 165 12.48 23.16 -7.80
C HIS A 165 12.01 21.98 -8.66
N PRO A 166 10.68 21.75 -8.76
CA PRO A 166 10.16 20.61 -9.50
C PRO A 166 10.47 20.73 -11.00
N VAL A 167 10.75 19.59 -11.63
CA VAL A 167 11.10 19.51 -13.07
C VAL A 167 9.90 19.79 -13.99
N SER A 168 8.70 19.84 -13.44
CA SER A 168 7.45 20.12 -14.14
C SER A 168 6.63 21.16 -13.38
N ALA A 169 5.95 22.04 -14.11
CA ALA A 169 4.96 22.95 -13.53
C ALA A 169 3.66 22.21 -13.12
N ASP A 170 3.37 21.06 -13.74
CA ASP A 170 2.31 20.16 -13.30
C ASP A 170 2.83 19.28 -12.15
N VAL A 171 2.82 19.84 -10.94
CA VAL A 171 3.31 19.17 -9.72
C VAL A 171 2.49 17.92 -9.42
N ARG A 172 1.15 18.00 -9.53
CA ARG A 172 0.27 16.85 -9.27
C ARG A 172 0.57 15.71 -10.24
N GLY A 173 0.63 15.99 -11.53
CA GLY A 173 0.96 14.99 -12.55
C GLY A 173 2.35 14.38 -12.35
N LEU A 174 3.34 15.20 -11.97
CA LEU A 174 4.67 14.71 -11.61
C LEU A 174 4.62 13.72 -10.44
N ILE A 175 3.95 14.08 -9.35
CA ILE A 175 3.82 13.20 -8.18
C ILE A 175 3.08 11.91 -8.54
N THR A 176 1.99 11.96 -9.31
CA THR A 176 1.27 10.77 -9.77
C THR A 176 2.20 9.81 -10.51
N MET A 177 3.01 10.31 -11.45
CA MET A 177 3.96 9.48 -12.20
C MET A 177 5.06 8.89 -11.32
N LEU A 178 5.56 9.66 -10.34
CA LEU A 178 6.57 9.17 -9.39
C LEU A 178 6.00 8.07 -8.47
N LEU A 179 4.74 8.19 -8.04
CA LEU A 179 4.06 7.16 -7.27
C LEU A 179 3.85 5.89 -8.10
N GLU A 180 3.31 5.99 -9.32
CA GLU A 180 3.14 4.87 -10.26
C GLU A 180 4.47 4.13 -10.50
N MET A 181 5.55 4.86 -10.76
CA MET A 181 6.90 4.31 -10.91
C MET A 181 7.33 3.55 -9.64
N THR A 182 7.14 4.15 -8.47
CA THR A 182 7.53 3.57 -7.18
C THR A 182 6.79 2.26 -6.93
N MET A 183 5.47 2.25 -7.15
CA MET A 183 4.61 1.09 -7.00
C MET A 183 5.03 -0.03 -7.96
N HIS A 184 5.32 0.29 -9.21
CA HIS A 184 5.79 -0.69 -10.19
C HIS A 184 7.15 -1.28 -9.81
N ILE A 185 8.06 -0.46 -9.26
CA ILE A 185 9.37 -0.93 -8.80
C ILE A 185 9.21 -1.88 -7.60
N PHE A 186 8.33 -1.59 -6.63
CA PHE A 186 8.06 -2.48 -5.50
C PHE A 186 7.40 -3.79 -5.94
N TYR A 187 6.49 -3.72 -6.90
CA TYR A 187 5.91 -4.90 -7.55
C TYR A 187 6.99 -5.77 -8.20
N LEU A 188 7.87 -5.17 -9.01
CA LEU A 188 8.97 -5.89 -9.66
C LEU A 188 10.00 -6.47 -8.68
N ASP A 189 10.29 -5.74 -7.60
CA ASP A 189 11.21 -6.19 -6.55
C ASP A 189 10.74 -7.52 -5.93
N ARG A 190 9.44 -7.60 -5.62
CA ARG A 190 8.82 -8.80 -5.06
C ARG A 190 8.62 -9.90 -6.09
N LEU A 191 8.17 -9.57 -7.29
CA LEU A 191 8.03 -10.53 -8.38
C LEU A 191 9.35 -11.25 -8.68
N ARG A 192 10.47 -10.54 -8.57
CA ARG A 192 11.82 -11.06 -8.83
C ARG A 192 12.47 -11.71 -7.60
N GLN A 193 11.83 -11.65 -6.44
CA GLN A 193 12.37 -12.16 -5.16
C GLN A 193 13.79 -11.62 -4.90
N ASN A 194 13.97 -10.30 -5.08
CA ASN A 194 15.25 -9.66 -4.88
C ASN A 194 15.75 -9.84 -3.44
N ASP A 195 17.08 -9.98 -3.30
CA ASP A 195 17.73 -9.93 -1.99
C ASP A 195 17.69 -8.51 -1.38
N SER A 196 17.95 -8.42 -0.07
CA SER A 196 17.91 -7.15 0.66
C SER A 196 18.88 -6.10 0.13
N GLN A 197 19.99 -6.50 -0.50
CA GLN A 197 20.94 -5.56 -1.09
C GLN A 197 20.39 -4.93 -2.37
N ARG A 198 19.72 -5.72 -3.22
CA ARG A 198 19.04 -5.24 -4.42
C ARG A 198 17.85 -4.36 -4.08
N THR A 199 17.01 -4.77 -3.13
CA THR A 199 15.89 -3.94 -2.65
C THR A 199 16.37 -2.59 -2.14
N ARG A 200 17.44 -2.57 -1.33
CA ARG A 200 18.03 -1.33 -0.82
C ARG A 200 18.54 -0.42 -1.95
N LYS A 201 19.24 -0.97 -2.93
CA LYS A 201 19.71 -0.20 -4.11
C LYS A 201 18.54 0.38 -4.92
N SER A 202 17.50 -0.41 -5.18
CA SER A 202 16.30 0.06 -5.88
C SER A 202 15.64 1.22 -5.13
N ARG A 203 15.51 1.11 -3.80
CA ARG A 203 15.00 2.18 -2.94
C ARG A 203 15.84 3.45 -3.04
N GLU A 204 17.15 3.34 -2.88
CA GLU A 204 18.07 4.49 -2.95
C GLU A 204 17.95 5.21 -4.31
N MET A 205 17.81 4.46 -5.40
CA MET A 205 17.60 5.02 -6.75
C MET A 205 16.25 5.71 -6.90
N VAL A 206 15.17 5.11 -6.38
CA VAL A 206 13.85 5.75 -6.35
C VAL A 206 13.93 7.07 -5.58
N GLN A 207 14.52 7.08 -4.39
CA GLN A 207 14.68 8.29 -3.59
C GLN A 207 15.47 9.38 -4.32
N ALA A 208 16.55 9.01 -5.02
CA ALA A 208 17.31 9.95 -5.83
C ALA A 208 16.47 10.55 -6.98
N ILE A 209 15.65 9.72 -7.64
CA ILE A 209 14.73 10.19 -8.69
C ILE A 209 13.69 11.17 -8.11
N TRP A 210 13.12 10.86 -6.95
CA TRP A 210 12.18 11.74 -6.25
C TRP A 210 12.81 13.08 -5.87
N LEU A 211 14.01 13.06 -5.26
CA LEU A 211 14.75 14.25 -4.87
C LEU A 211 15.12 15.13 -6.08
N ALA A 212 15.62 14.52 -7.15
CA ALA A 212 15.99 15.23 -8.36
C ALA A 212 14.77 15.82 -9.09
N SER A 213 13.68 15.05 -9.17
CA SER A 213 12.49 15.44 -9.92
C SER A 213 11.62 16.45 -9.17
N GLY A 214 11.44 16.27 -7.87
CA GLY A 214 10.59 17.13 -7.04
C GLY A 214 11.32 18.35 -6.50
N TRP A 215 12.49 18.15 -5.90
CA TRP A 215 13.19 19.21 -5.17
C TRP A 215 14.40 19.79 -5.91
N GLY A 216 14.75 19.25 -7.09
CA GLY A 216 15.96 19.67 -7.82
C GLY A 216 17.26 19.27 -7.13
N ILE A 217 17.19 18.33 -6.17
CA ILE A 217 18.35 17.88 -5.40
C ILE A 217 18.99 16.70 -6.13
N SER A 218 20.16 16.92 -6.70
CA SER A 218 20.98 15.83 -7.25
C SER A 218 21.88 15.27 -6.15
N THR A 219 21.95 13.95 -6.01
CA THR A 219 23.06 13.34 -5.26
C THR A 219 24.37 13.72 -5.96
N PRO A 220 25.41 14.17 -5.22
CA PRO A 220 26.69 14.47 -5.84
C PRO A 220 27.20 13.21 -6.55
N SER A 221 27.59 13.34 -7.82
CA SER A 221 28.25 12.25 -8.53
C SER A 221 29.46 11.78 -7.70
N PRO A 222 29.62 10.48 -7.45
CA PRO A 222 30.92 9.99 -7.04
C PRO A 222 31.87 10.23 -8.22
N GLY A 223 32.76 11.21 -8.06
CA GLY A 223 33.82 11.51 -9.02
C GLY A 223 34.81 10.36 -9.17
#